data_AF-A0A819V7D4-F1
#
_entry.id   AF-A0A819V7D4-F1
#
_cell.length_a   1.000
_cell.length_b   1.000
_cell.length_c   1.000
_cell.angle_alpha   90.00
_cell.angle_beta   90.00
_cell.angle_gamma   90.00
#
_symmetry.space_group_name_H-M   'P 1'
#
loop_
_entity.id
_entity.type
_entity.pdbx_description
1 polymer ?
#
loop_
_entity_poly.entity_id
_entity_poly.type
_entity_poly.pdbx_seq_one_letter_code
_entity_poly.pdbx_strand_id
1 'polypeptide(L)'
;MSVYTAITASLPFIEVDLNLSPQEMSMFNNGLKYVIPCQNHRIPTANKSAKEAFQALQCILHELQSKKLSRKLEKRAKREYKIVQSIRHLLRDRSDIAIRRTDKSKVFYNGKATDFARKSEEFMLKTKAYQEITSGRCPLSDMLYAVQTLLSSLVTQKALSFQQYSKISPRLNKLELGHYHGLPKPHKPGTRLRPIIACIHAPATLVSKFLNDLLVPIYLNVAREITFINGIDVIRKLEKYILDGHFQTTTKFIIIDVTDLYTIIPREGALHTLMRILEKNSHHGKVGTLSIDAIMRMARLILDTNCFAYNNKYYQQTRGGAMGSAFTQVLANIYMFEWEQDLIKHQTVHKAMYGRYIDDIFMTTNQIIDEIKTEPEEAANKDINIKIHYEIDT
;
A
#
# COMPACT_ATOMS: atom_id res chain seq x y z
N MET A 1 14.02 9.26 -26.43
CA MET A 1 13.78 7.80 -26.26
C MET A 1 12.30 7.61 -26.02
N SER A 2 11.58 6.90 -26.89
CA SER A 2 10.10 6.88 -26.82
C SER A 2 9.61 6.06 -25.63
N VAL A 3 8.45 6.44 -25.09
CA VAL A 3 7.69 5.74 -24.03
C VAL A 3 7.49 4.24 -24.36
N TYR A 4 7.58 3.86 -25.63
CA TYR A 4 7.51 2.48 -26.10
C TYR A 4 8.70 1.61 -25.68
N THR A 5 9.90 2.17 -25.51
CA THR A 5 11.09 1.41 -25.08
C THR A 5 11.07 1.08 -23.58
N ALA A 6 10.29 1.81 -22.77
CA ALA A 6 10.11 1.54 -21.35
C ALA A 6 9.17 0.35 -21.07
N ILE A 7 8.31 -0.02 -22.03
CA ILE A 7 7.31 -1.09 -21.87
C ILE A 7 7.94 -2.48 -22.12
N THR A 8 9.02 -2.57 -22.91
CA THR A 8 9.64 -3.84 -23.31
C THR A 8 10.91 -4.21 -22.53
N ALA A 9 11.47 -3.34 -21.69
CA ALA A 9 12.74 -3.57 -21.00
C ALA A 9 12.64 -4.26 -19.62
N SER A 10 11.52 -4.93 -19.29
CA SER A 10 11.22 -5.35 -17.91
C SER A 10 11.51 -6.82 -17.58
N LEU A 11 12.67 -7.39 -17.89
CA LEU A 11 13.08 -8.68 -17.29
C LEU A 11 14.60 -8.75 -17.07
N PRO A 12 15.13 -8.30 -15.92
CA PRO A 12 16.44 -8.75 -15.47
C PRO A 12 16.30 -10.22 -15.04
N PHE A 13 16.73 -11.14 -15.89
CA PHE A 13 17.02 -12.51 -15.49
C PHE A 13 18.27 -12.48 -14.63
N ILE A 14 18.14 -12.80 -13.34
CA ILE A 14 19.31 -13.19 -12.55
C ILE A 14 19.47 -14.69 -12.74
N GLU A 15 20.60 -15.08 -13.33
CA GLU A 15 21.04 -16.47 -13.43
C GLU A 15 21.32 -17.00 -12.02
N VAL A 16 20.32 -17.65 -11.45
CA VAL A 16 20.53 -18.61 -10.38
C VAL A 16 20.57 -19.97 -11.06
N ASP A 17 21.71 -20.65 -10.98
CA ASP A 17 21.92 -21.94 -11.63
C ASP A 17 21.06 -23.02 -10.95
N LEU A 18 19.82 -23.13 -11.44
CA LEU A 18 18.81 -24.08 -10.98
C LEU A 18 18.66 -25.28 -11.92
N ASN A 19 19.45 -25.36 -13.01
CA ASN A 19 19.30 -26.36 -14.07
C ASN A 19 17.83 -26.58 -14.49
N LEU A 20 17.04 -25.51 -14.58
CA LEU A 20 15.62 -25.60 -14.96
C LEU A 20 15.48 -25.85 -16.46
N SER A 21 14.54 -26.70 -16.84
CA SER A 21 14.17 -26.86 -18.24
C SER A 21 13.56 -25.55 -18.81
N PRO A 22 13.60 -25.33 -20.13
CA PRO A 22 12.97 -24.15 -20.77
C PRO A 22 11.48 -23.99 -20.45
N GLN A 23 10.78 -25.11 -20.19
CA GLN A 23 9.37 -25.12 -19.86
C GLN A 23 9.11 -24.66 -18.41
N GLU A 24 9.96 -25.10 -17.46
CA GLU A 24 9.93 -24.63 -16.07
C GLU A 24 10.24 -23.14 -15.99
N MET A 25 11.24 -22.67 -16.73
CA MET A 25 11.58 -21.24 -16.84
C MET A 25 10.41 -20.40 -17.40
N SER A 26 9.77 -20.87 -18.48
CA SER A 26 8.60 -20.20 -19.05
C SER A 26 7.43 -20.10 -18.06
N MET A 27 7.18 -21.14 -17.27
CA MET A 27 6.12 -21.14 -16.27
C MET A 27 6.40 -20.16 -15.11
N PHE A 28 7.67 -20.04 -14.70
CA PHE A 28 8.10 -19.03 -13.71
C PHE A 28 7.91 -17.60 -14.21
N ASN A 29 8.37 -17.32 -15.44
CA ASN A 29 8.35 -15.98 -16.02
C ASN A 29 6.94 -15.48 -16.29
N ASN A 30 6.06 -16.38 -16.73
CA ASN A 30 4.70 -16.01 -17.10
C ASN A 30 3.76 -15.87 -15.89
N GLY A 31 4.12 -16.46 -14.75
CA GLY A 31 3.32 -16.46 -13.52
C GLY A 31 1.95 -17.13 -13.70
N LEU A 32 1.36 -17.61 -12.61
CA LEU A 32 -0.06 -17.98 -12.62
C LEU A 32 -0.87 -16.68 -12.57
N LYS A 33 -1.29 -16.16 -13.74
CA LYS A 33 -2.28 -15.09 -13.84
C LYS A 33 -3.66 -15.63 -13.47
N TYR A 34 -3.91 -15.77 -12.18
CA TYR A 34 -5.26 -15.84 -11.63
C TYR A 34 -5.52 -14.55 -10.85
N VAL A 35 -6.33 -13.68 -11.45
CA VAL A 35 -7.00 -12.58 -10.74
C VAL A 35 -8.17 -13.21 -9.99
N ILE A 36 -8.14 -13.17 -8.66
CA ILE A 36 -9.33 -13.39 -7.85
C ILE A 36 -10.00 -12.01 -7.68
N PRO A 37 -11.30 -11.84 -8.01
CA PRO A 37 -11.97 -10.58 -7.79
C PRO A 37 -11.96 -10.20 -6.31
N CYS A 38 -11.72 -8.93 -6.05
CA CYS A 38 -11.75 -8.30 -4.74
C CYS A 38 -13.15 -8.45 -4.09
N GLN A 39 -13.20 -8.92 -2.85
CA GLN A 39 -14.42 -8.88 -2.04
C GLN A 39 -14.66 -7.45 -1.54
N ASN A 40 -15.94 -7.04 -1.56
CA ASN A 40 -16.50 -5.76 -1.11
C ASN A 40 -16.33 -4.54 -2.02
N HIS A 41 -17.21 -4.44 -3.02
CA HIS A 41 -17.97 -3.20 -3.22
C HIS A 41 -19.44 -3.59 -3.31
N ARG A 42 -20.25 -3.19 -2.32
CA ARG A 42 -21.71 -3.28 -2.44
C ARG A 42 -22.13 -2.28 -3.51
N ILE A 43 -22.43 -2.76 -4.71
CA ILE A 43 -23.16 -1.97 -5.70
C ILE A 43 -24.58 -1.78 -5.13
N PRO A 44 -25.14 -0.56 -5.13
CA PRO A 44 -26.50 -0.32 -4.68
C PRO A 44 -27.47 -1.30 -5.36
N THR A 45 -28.24 -2.04 -4.57
CA THR A 45 -29.23 -3.05 -5.02
C THR A 45 -30.35 -2.47 -5.89
N ALA A 46 -30.38 -1.15 -6.08
CA ALA A 46 -31.33 -0.42 -6.91
C ALA A 46 -30.97 -0.40 -8.41
N ASN A 47 -29.73 -0.75 -8.81
CA ASN A 47 -29.37 -0.74 -10.24
C ASN A 47 -29.74 -2.06 -10.91
N LYS A 48 -30.83 -2.04 -11.70
CA LYS A 48 -31.37 -3.19 -12.43
C LYS A 48 -30.34 -3.85 -13.37
N SER A 49 -29.58 -3.04 -14.10
CA SER A 49 -28.54 -3.53 -15.03
C SER A 49 -27.39 -4.23 -14.32
N ALA A 50 -27.01 -3.78 -13.12
CA ALA A 50 -25.99 -4.46 -12.31
C ALA A 50 -26.48 -5.81 -11.80
N LYS A 51 -27.77 -5.91 -11.41
CA LYS A 51 -28.37 -7.17 -10.93
C LYS A 51 -28.44 -8.21 -12.05
N GLU A 52 -28.86 -7.80 -13.25
CA GLU A 52 -28.88 -8.65 -14.44
C GLU A 52 -27.47 -9.13 -14.82
N ALA A 53 -26.46 -8.25 -14.79
CA ALA A 53 -25.08 -8.63 -15.04
C ALA A 53 -24.53 -9.63 -14.00
N PHE A 54 -24.85 -9.45 -12.72
CA PHE A 54 -24.44 -10.40 -11.67
C PHE A 54 -25.13 -11.75 -11.81
N GLN A 55 -26.42 -11.78 -12.14
CA GLN A 55 -27.15 -13.02 -12.41
C GLN A 55 -26.57 -13.74 -13.63
N ALA A 56 -26.27 -13.02 -14.71
CA ALA A 56 -25.60 -13.58 -15.88
C ALA A 56 -24.23 -14.16 -15.53
N LEU A 57 -23.41 -13.43 -14.76
CA LEU A 57 -22.12 -13.92 -14.26
C LEU A 57 -22.27 -15.16 -13.39
N GLN A 58 -23.27 -15.20 -12.50
CA GLN A 58 -23.51 -16.33 -11.61
C GLN A 58 -23.96 -17.58 -12.39
N CYS A 59 -24.81 -17.40 -13.41
CA CYS A 59 -25.17 -18.46 -14.34
C CYS A 59 -23.95 -18.96 -15.13
N ILE A 60 -23.12 -18.06 -15.67
CA ILE A 60 -21.87 -18.41 -16.36
C ILE A 60 -20.93 -19.15 -15.41
N LEU A 61 -20.77 -18.70 -14.17
CA LEU A 61 -19.89 -19.35 -13.18
C LEU A 61 -20.37 -20.76 -12.85
N HIS A 62 -21.68 -20.93 -12.65
CA HIS A 62 -22.29 -22.24 -12.40
C HIS A 62 -22.15 -23.16 -13.62
N GLU A 63 -22.33 -22.63 -14.83
CA GLU A 63 -22.12 -23.36 -16.08
C GLU A 63 -20.64 -23.75 -16.28
N LEU A 64 -19.70 -22.87 -15.93
CA LEU A 64 -18.26 -23.15 -15.98
C LEU A 64 -17.81 -24.16 -14.92
N GLN A 65 -18.43 -24.16 -13.73
CA GLN A 65 -18.17 -25.15 -12.68
C GLN A 65 -18.74 -26.53 -13.00
N SER A 66 -19.83 -26.58 -13.76
CA SER A 66 -20.49 -27.83 -14.17
C SER A 66 -19.98 -28.37 -15.51
N LYS A 67 -19.38 -27.54 -16.37
CA LYS A 67 -18.75 -27.98 -17.61
C LYS A 67 -17.46 -28.73 -17.31
N LYS A 68 -17.43 -30.00 -17.72
CA LYS A 68 -16.22 -30.82 -17.70
C LYS A 68 -15.15 -30.16 -18.57
N LEU A 69 -13.96 -29.94 -18.01
CA LEU A 69 -12.81 -29.39 -18.75
C LEU A 69 -12.56 -30.24 -19.99
N SER A 70 -12.22 -29.60 -21.11
CA SER A 70 -11.86 -30.34 -22.31
C SER A 70 -10.64 -31.23 -22.02
N ARG A 71 -10.57 -32.40 -22.66
CA ARG A 71 -9.43 -33.33 -22.50
C ARG A 71 -8.08 -32.64 -22.74
N LYS A 72 -8.03 -31.63 -23.62
CA LYS A 72 -6.84 -30.81 -23.89
C LYS A 72 -6.44 -29.96 -22.68
N LEU A 73 -7.40 -29.30 -22.03
CA LEU A 73 -7.16 -28.49 -20.83
C LEU A 73 -6.80 -29.36 -19.63
N GLU A 74 -7.45 -30.51 -19.44
CA GLU A 74 -7.09 -31.46 -18.37
C GLU A 74 -5.65 -31.99 -18.53
N LYS A 75 -5.25 -32.37 -19.75
CA LYS A 75 -3.87 -32.79 -20.05
C LYS A 75 -2.87 -31.68 -19.77
N ARG A 76 -3.20 -30.44 -20.16
CA ARG A 76 -2.38 -29.26 -19.87
C ARG A 76 -2.23 -29.03 -18.36
N ALA A 77 -3.34 -29.03 -17.61
CA ALA A 77 -3.34 -28.82 -16.16
C ALA A 77 -2.51 -29.89 -15.43
N LYS A 78 -2.65 -31.17 -15.82
CA LYS A 78 -1.83 -32.27 -15.28
C LYS A 78 -0.34 -32.07 -15.57
N ARG A 79 0.01 -31.59 -16.76
CA ARG A 79 1.39 -31.27 -17.13
C ARG A 79 1.94 -30.11 -16.30
N GLU A 80 1.22 -29.00 -16.22
CA GLU A 80 1.60 -27.83 -15.41
C GLU A 80 1.76 -28.19 -13.93
N TYR A 81 0.86 -29.02 -13.39
CA TYR A 81 0.98 -29.52 -12.02
C TYR A 81 2.29 -30.31 -11.80
N LYS A 82 2.65 -31.21 -12.73
CA LYS A 82 3.93 -31.95 -12.66
C LYS A 82 5.14 -31.01 -12.68
N ILE A 83 5.12 -29.98 -13.53
CA ILE A 83 6.17 -28.95 -13.60
C ILE A 83 6.28 -28.22 -12.25
N VAL A 84 5.16 -27.80 -11.65
CA VAL A 84 5.16 -27.16 -10.32
C VAL A 84 5.74 -28.07 -9.25
N GLN A 85 5.42 -29.36 -9.27
CA GLN A 85 5.96 -30.32 -8.31
C GLN A 85 7.47 -30.56 -8.49
N SER A 86 7.94 -30.66 -9.74
CA SER A 86 9.37 -30.75 -10.07
C SER A 86 10.15 -29.58 -9.49
N ILE A 87 9.69 -28.36 -9.78
CA ILE A 87 10.26 -27.12 -9.26
C ILE A 87 10.28 -27.11 -7.72
N ARG A 88 9.17 -27.46 -7.06
CA ARG A 88 9.11 -27.51 -5.60
C ARG A 88 10.10 -28.51 -5.00
N HIS A 89 10.33 -29.63 -5.68
CA HIS A 89 11.31 -30.61 -5.25
C HIS A 89 12.74 -30.05 -5.38
N LEU A 90 13.08 -29.45 -6.52
CA LEU A 90 14.39 -28.82 -6.75
C LEU A 90 14.70 -27.72 -5.73
N LEU A 91 13.69 -26.95 -5.32
CA LEU A 91 13.85 -25.85 -4.38
C LEU A 91 13.91 -26.29 -2.92
N ARG A 92 13.55 -27.54 -2.61
CA ARG A 92 13.49 -28.03 -1.22
C ARG A 92 14.84 -27.91 -0.53
N ASP A 93 15.91 -28.21 -1.26
CA ASP A 93 17.28 -28.25 -0.74
C ASP A 93 18.09 -27.00 -1.11
N ARG A 94 17.46 -25.99 -1.72
CA ARG A 94 18.09 -24.75 -2.18
C ARG A 94 17.70 -23.55 -1.32
N SER A 95 18.19 -23.54 -0.08
CA SER A 95 17.99 -22.43 0.86
C SER A 95 18.73 -21.14 0.45
N ASP A 96 19.67 -21.24 -0.49
CA ASP A 96 20.38 -20.13 -1.12
C ASP A 96 19.50 -19.33 -2.10
N ILE A 97 18.26 -19.78 -2.35
CA ILE A 97 17.35 -19.19 -3.34
C ILE A 97 16.09 -18.63 -2.67
N ALA A 98 15.74 -17.41 -3.05
CA ALA A 98 14.49 -16.76 -2.67
C ALA A 98 13.63 -16.50 -3.90
N ILE A 99 12.42 -17.08 -3.88
CA ILE A 99 11.38 -16.78 -4.87
C ILE A 99 10.37 -15.82 -4.26
N ARG A 100 10.13 -14.71 -4.95
CA ARG A 100 9.18 -13.67 -4.54
C ARG A 100 8.34 -13.22 -5.72
N ARG A 101 7.15 -12.67 -5.45
CA ARG A 101 6.40 -11.94 -6.48
C ARG A 101 6.96 -10.53 -6.60
N THR A 102 7.11 -10.08 -7.83
CA THR A 102 7.51 -8.70 -8.15
C THR A 102 6.43 -7.71 -7.72
N ASP A 103 6.85 -6.50 -7.43
CA ASP A 103 6.01 -5.44 -6.88
C ASP A 103 4.87 -5.01 -7.83
N LYS A 104 5.18 -4.59 -9.07
CA LYS A 104 4.17 -4.08 -10.03
C LYS A 104 3.56 -5.20 -10.90
N SER A 105 4.40 -5.99 -11.57
CA SER A 105 3.98 -7.03 -12.53
C SER A 105 3.41 -8.29 -11.90
N LYS A 106 3.62 -8.50 -10.59
CA LYS A 106 3.20 -9.70 -9.83
C LYS A 106 3.71 -11.05 -10.38
N VAL A 107 4.64 -11.04 -11.34
CA VAL A 107 5.37 -12.23 -11.83
C VAL A 107 6.39 -12.71 -10.79
N PHE A 108 6.86 -13.95 -10.91
CA PHE A 108 7.90 -14.47 -10.02
C PHE A 108 9.26 -13.85 -10.34
N TYR A 109 10.01 -13.60 -9.27
CA TYR A 109 11.41 -13.20 -9.28
C TYR A 109 12.20 -14.25 -8.54
N ASN A 110 13.27 -14.72 -9.17
CA ASN A 110 14.22 -15.64 -8.61
C ASN A 110 15.52 -14.90 -8.31
N GLY A 111 16.04 -15.03 -7.09
CA GLY A 111 17.31 -14.41 -6.71
C GLY A 111 17.95 -15.10 -5.53
N LYS A 112 19.21 -14.76 -5.27
CA LYS A 112 19.95 -15.30 -4.11
C LYS A 112 19.31 -14.81 -2.81
N ALA A 113 19.09 -15.72 -1.86
CA ALA A 113 18.57 -15.38 -0.54
C ALA A 113 19.45 -14.36 0.19
N THR A 114 20.77 -14.45 0.01
CA THR A 114 21.76 -13.49 0.55
C THR A 114 21.61 -12.09 -0.03
N ASP A 115 21.25 -11.95 -1.32
CA ASP A 115 20.99 -10.64 -1.94
C ASP A 115 19.73 -9.99 -1.36
N PHE A 116 18.69 -10.78 -1.11
CA PHE A 116 17.49 -10.30 -0.42
C PHE A 116 17.78 -9.86 1.01
N ALA A 117 18.58 -10.63 1.75
CA ALA A 117 19.01 -10.28 3.11
C ALA A 117 19.77 -8.94 3.13
N ARG A 118 20.83 -8.85 2.33
CA ARG A 118 21.65 -7.64 2.19
C ARG A 118 20.82 -6.42 1.82
N LYS A 119 19.96 -6.51 0.79
CA LYS A 119 19.10 -5.38 0.37
C LYS A 119 18.09 -4.96 1.43
N SER A 120 17.63 -5.89 2.26
CA SER A 120 16.71 -5.59 3.35
C SER A 120 17.44 -4.86 4.47
N GLU A 121 18.62 -5.34 4.87
CA GLU A 121 19.47 -4.70 5.86
C GLU A 121 19.89 -3.29 5.42
N GLU A 122 20.31 -3.13 4.17
CA GLU A 122 20.61 -1.81 3.58
C GLU A 122 19.40 -0.86 3.64
N PHE A 123 18.20 -1.36 3.36
CA PHE A 123 16.98 -0.57 3.47
C PHE A 123 16.70 -0.15 4.92
N MET A 124 16.83 -1.08 5.86
CA MET A 124 16.64 -0.79 7.29
C MET A 124 17.65 0.24 7.80
N LEU A 125 18.92 0.11 7.42
CA LEU A 125 19.99 1.05 7.75
C LEU A 125 19.77 2.44 7.13
N LYS A 126 19.42 2.49 5.83
CA LYS A 126 19.14 3.75 5.11
C LYS A 126 18.01 4.53 5.75
N THR A 127 16.92 3.86 6.09
CA THR A 127 15.71 4.53 6.61
C THR A 127 15.79 4.83 8.10
N LYS A 128 16.59 4.05 8.85
CA LYS A 128 16.62 4.07 10.33
C LYS A 128 15.23 3.92 10.95
N ALA A 129 14.29 3.30 10.23
CA ALA A 129 12.90 3.20 10.64
C ALA A 129 12.64 2.04 11.59
N TYR A 130 13.60 1.11 11.72
CA TYR A 130 13.47 -0.13 12.47
C TYR A 130 14.54 -0.24 13.52
N GLN A 131 14.13 -0.63 14.72
CA GLN A 131 15.00 -0.87 15.86
C GLN A 131 14.90 -2.34 16.26
N GLU A 132 16.05 -2.99 16.42
CA GLU A 132 16.11 -4.37 16.93
C GLU A 132 15.69 -4.40 18.41
N ILE A 133 14.84 -5.36 18.78
CA ILE A 133 14.44 -5.63 20.16
C ILE A 133 15.48 -6.59 20.75
N THR A 134 16.42 -6.04 21.52
CA THR A 134 17.62 -6.76 22.00
C THR A 134 17.36 -7.72 23.16
N SER A 135 16.17 -7.69 23.77
CA SER A 135 15.80 -8.59 24.88
C SER A 135 15.69 -10.06 24.44
N GLY A 136 15.62 -10.33 23.14
CA GLY A 136 15.41 -11.67 22.58
C GLY A 136 14.00 -12.25 22.83
N ARG A 137 13.15 -11.53 23.58
CA ARG A 137 11.77 -11.94 23.87
C ARG A 137 10.85 -11.54 22.73
N CYS A 138 10.05 -12.49 22.25
CA CYS A 138 9.01 -12.23 21.27
C CYS A 138 7.99 -11.18 21.80
N PRO A 139 7.76 -10.06 21.10
CA PRO A 139 6.90 -8.98 21.59
C PRO A 139 5.40 -9.26 21.46
N LEU A 140 5.01 -10.41 20.88
CA LEU A 140 3.62 -10.72 20.55
C LEU A 140 2.69 -10.66 21.78
N SER A 141 3.15 -11.18 22.92
CA SER A 141 2.37 -11.17 24.17
C SER A 141 2.14 -9.74 24.67
N ASP A 142 3.15 -8.89 24.61
CA ASP A 142 3.09 -7.51 25.12
C ASP A 142 2.19 -6.67 24.21
N MET A 143 2.29 -6.88 22.89
CA MET A 143 1.38 -6.28 21.90
C MET A 143 -0.07 -6.69 22.13
N LEU A 144 -0.33 -7.98 22.38
CA LEU A 144 -1.67 -8.49 22.67
C LEU A 144 -2.24 -7.85 23.93
N TYR A 145 -1.45 -7.81 25.00
CA TYR A 145 -1.85 -7.20 26.27
C TYR A 145 -2.19 -5.71 26.10
N ALA A 146 -1.36 -4.95 25.38
CA ALA A 146 -1.59 -3.54 25.12
C ALA A 146 -2.91 -3.31 24.35
N VAL A 147 -3.17 -4.12 23.31
CA VAL A 147 -4.42 -4.06 22.54
C VAL A 147 -5.63 -4.40 23.41
N GLN A 148 -5.59 -5.51 24.15
CA GLN A 148 -6.71 -5.94 25.00
C GLN A 148 -7.01 -4.91 26.10
N THR A 149 -5.97 -4.34 26.71
CA THR A 149 -6.09 -3.30 27.74
C THR A 149 -6.77 -2.05 27.19
N LEU A 150 -6.34 -1.57 26.01
CA LEU A 150 -6.99 -0.42 25.37
C LEU A 150 -8.45 -0.71 25.03
N LEU A 151 -8.72 -1.84 24.37
CA LEU A 151 -10.08 -2.19 23.95
C LEU A 151 -11.03 -2.34 25.15
N SER A 152 -10.57 -2.97 26.22
CA SER A 152 -11.34 -3.09 27.47
C SER A 152 -11.66 -1.72 28.07
N SER A 153 -10.65 -0.85 28.16
CA SER A 153 -10.83 0.54 28.64
C SER A 153 -11.87 1.30 27.82
N LEU A 154 -11.86 1.17 26.48
CA LEU A 154 -12.81 1.84 25.60
C LEU A 154 -14.25 1.31 25.73
N VAL A 155 -14.41 0.01 26.04
CA VAL A 155 -15.74 -0.57 26.35
C VAL A 155 -16.26 -0.05 27.69
N THR A 156 -15.42 -0.03 28.73
CA THR A 156 -15.79 0.51 30.05
C THR A 156 -16.24 1.97 29.96
N GLN A 157 -15.57 2.76 29.10
CA GLN A 157 -15.91 4.15 28.83
C GLN A 157 -17.13 4.32 27.90
N LYS A 158 -17.78 3.23 27.48
CA LYS A 158 -18.90 3.20 26.52
C LYS A 158 -18.56 3.84 25.17
N ALA A 159 -17.27 3.94 24.83
CA ALA A 159 -16.79 4.51 23.58
C ALA A 159 -16.93 3.48 22.43
N LEU A 160 -16.86 2.18 22.77
CA LEU A 160 -17.14 1.07 21.87
C LEU A 160 -18.34 0.26 22.36
N SER A 161 -19.20 -0.15 21.43
CA SER A 161 -20.22 -1.18 21.70
C SER A 161 -19.59 -2.57 21.79
N PHE A 162 -20.30 -3.51 22.42
CA PHE A 162 -19.87 -4.91 22.48
C PHE A 162 -19.65 -5.52 21.08
N GLN A 163 -20.50 -5.16 20.11
CA GLN A 163 -20.37 -5.63 18.73
C GLN A 163 -19.11 -5.07 18.06
N GLN A 164 -18.78 -3.79 18.28
CA GLN A 164 -17.53 -3.21 17.78
C GLN A 164 -16.32 -3.87 18.44
N TYR A 165 -16.32 -4.00 19.76
CA TYR A 165 -15.28 -4.69 20.52
C TYR A 165 -15.01 -6.10 19.98
N SER A 166 -16.06 -6.91 19.81
CA SER A 166 -15.94 -8.27 19.28
C SER A 166 -15.36 -8.30 17.86
N LYS A 167 -15.73 -7.35 16.99
CA LYS A 167 -15.23 -7.26 15.61
C LYS A 167 -13.76 -6.85 15.53
N ILE A 168 -13.30 -6.01 16.45
CA ILE A 168 -11.94 -5.44 16.40
C ILE A 168 -10.96 -6.14 17.35
N SER A 169 -11.46 -7.06 18.18
CA SER A 169 -10.62 -7.86 19.08
C SER A 169 -9.74 -8.86 18.30
N PRO A 170 -8.48 -9.06 18.71
CA PRO A 170 -7.59 -10.04 18.10
C PRO A 170 -8.18 -11.46 18.12
N ARG A 171 -7.96 -12.22 17.03
CA ARG A 171 -8.38 -13.62 16.95
C ARG A 171 -7.29 -14.51 17.54
N LEU A 172 -7.45 -14.91 18.80
CA LEU A 172 -6.43 -15.65 19.55
C LEU A 172 -5.96 -16.94 18.87
N ASN A 173 -6.85 -17.64 18.16
CA ASN A 173 -6.54 -18.89 17.46
C ASN A 173 -5.73 -18.72 16.15
N LYS A 174 -5.52 -17.49 15.68
CA LYS A 174 -4.75 -17.20 14.47
C LYS A 174 -3.59 -16.24 14.74
N LEU A 175 -3.42 -15.81 15.99
CA LEU A 175 -2.54 -14.72 16.35
C LEU A 175 -1.09 -15.02 15.93
N GLU A 176 -0.48 -14.08 15.23
CA GLU A 176 0.90 -14.22 14.75
C GLU A 176 1.63 -12.88 14.86
N LEU A 177 2.95 -12.92 15.04
CA LEU A 177 3.77 -11.72 14.95
C LEU A 177 3.90 -11.31 13.48
N GLY A 178 4.03 -10.01 13.22
CA GLY A 178 4.30 -9.55 11.85
C GLY A 178 5.58 -10.15 11.28
N HIS A 179 5.66 -10.26 9.95
CA HIS A 179 6.87 -10.73 9.27
C HIS A 179 7.31 -9.76 8.18
N TYR A 180 8.60 -9.42 8.17
CA TYR A 180 9.17 -8.60 7.10
C TYR A 180 9.48 -9.44 5.87
N HIS A 181 9.13 -8.92 4.69
CA HIS A 181 9.66 -9.41 3.41
C HIS A 181 9.74 -8.29 2.38
N GLY A 182 10.69 -8.39 1.46
CA GLY A 182 10.85 -7.44 0.36
C GLY A 182 10.22 -7.94 -0.94
N LEU A 183 9.44 -7.10 -1.62
CA LEU A 183 8.98 -7.34 -3.00
C LEU A 183 9.98 -6.71 -3.99
N PRO A 184 10.59 -7.47 -4.90
CA PRO A 184 11.56 -6.93 -5.85
C PRO A 184 10.89 -5.98 -6.84
N LYS A 185 11.56 -4.85 -7.11
CA LYS A 185 11.23 -3.87 -8.13
C LYS A 185 12.22 -3.99 -9.31
N PRO A 186 12.05 -4.97 -10.22
CA PRO A 186 13.00 -5.20 -11.32
C PRO A 186 13.11 -4.04 -12.31
N HIS A 187 12.10 -3.17 -12.36
CA HIS A 187 12.08 -1.95 -13.18
C HIS A 187 12.88 -0.77 -12.56
N LYS A 188 13.52 -0.96 -11.40
CA LYS A 188 14.37 0.04 -10.76
C LYS A 188 15.82 -0.46 -10.73
N PRO A 189 16.83 0.43 -10.90
CA PRO A 189 18.24 0.04 -10.86
C PRO A 189 18.59 -0.79 -9.63
N GLY A 190 19.39 -1.85 -9.83
CA GLY A 190 19.81 -2.77 -8.77
C GLY A 190 18.70 -3.66 -8.19
N THR A 191 17.50 -3.66 -8.78
CA THR A 191 16.32 -4.39 -8.29
C THR A 191 16.08 -4.15 -6.80
N ARG A 192 15.81 -2.88 -6.45
CA ARG A 192 15.46 -2.47 -5.08
C ARG A 192 14.26 -3.26 -4.54
N LEU A 193 14.19 -3.43 -3.22
CA LEU A 193 13.06 -4.08 -2.57
C LEU A 193 12.02 -3.05 -2.11
N ARG A 194 10.73 -3.35 -2.24
CA ARG A 194 9.66 -2.72 -1.47
C ARG A 194 9.51 -3.50 -0.15
N PRO A 195 9.81 -2.90 1.02
CA PRO A 195 9.60 -3.59 2.29
C PRO A 195 8.10 -3.79 2.52
N ILE A 196 7.71 -4.94 3.04
CA ILE A 196 6.34 -5.23 3.48
C ILE A 196 6.43 -5.85 4.86
N ILE A 197 5.63 -5.33 5.79
CA ILE A 197 5.44 -5.93 7.10
C ILE A 197 4.08 -6.62 7.07
N ALA A 198 4.10 -7.94 6.88
CA ALA A 198 2.90 -8.76 6.83
C ALA A 198 2.37 -8.95 8.25
N CYS A 199 1.36 -8.17 8.63
CA CYS A 199 0.71 -8.22 9.93
C CYS A 199 -0.70 -8.83 9.86
N ILE A 200 -0.96 -9.81 8.98
CA ILE A 200 -2.34 -10.26 8.71
C ILE A 200 -3.05 -10.74 9.98
N HIS A 201 -2.33 -11.40 10.90
CA HIS A 201 -2.86 -11.83 12.18
C HIS A 201 -2.21 -11.19 13.41
N ALA A 202 -1.58 -10.02 13.26
CA ALA A 202 -1.04 -9.28 14.40
C ALA A 202 -2.16 -8.68 15.29
N PRO A 203 -1.90 -8.48 16.60
CA PRO A 203 -2.88 -7.94 17.54
C PRO A 203 -3.58 -6.65 17.08
N ALA A 204 -2.83 -5.66 16.57
CA ALA A 204 -3.38 -4.35 16.23
C ALA A 204 -4.07 -4.28 14.84
N THR A 205 -4.08 -5.36 14.06
CA THR A 205 -4.50 -5.32 12.65
C THR A 205 -5.97 -4.96 12.46
N LEU A 206 -6.84 -5.51 13.31
CA LEU A 206 -8.28 -5.20 13.24
C LEU A 206 -8.60 -3.80 13.78
N VAL A 207 -7.83 -3.33 14.77
CA VAL A 207 -7.89 -1.93 15.27
C VAL A 207 -7.46 -0.97 14.17
N SER A 208 -6.36 -1.28 13.48
CA SER A 208 -5.85 -0.54 12.33
C SER A 208 -6.88 -0.45 11.20
N LYS A 209 -7.58 -1.55 10.90
CA LYS A 209 -8.65 -1.54 9.90
C LYS A 209 -9.84 -0.68 10.35
N PHE A 210 -10.25 -0.81 11.60
CA PHE A 210 -11.34 -0.02 12.16
C PHE A 210 -11.06 1.49 12.11
N LEU A 211 -9.86 1.93 12.49
CA LEU A 211 -9.50 3.35 12.38
C LEU A 211 -9.42 3.80 10.92
N ASN A 212 -8.92 2.97 10.01
CA ASN A 212 -8.94 3.31 8.59
C ASN A 212 -10.37 3.57 8.09
N ASP A 213 -11.29 2.66 8.40
CA ASP A 213 -12.69 2.76 7.97
C ASP A 213 -13.40 3.99 8.57
N LEU A 214 -12.97 4.43 9.77
CA LEU A 214 -13.44 5.66 10.41
C LEU A 214 -12.85 6.93 9.78
N LEU A 215 -11.55 6.94 9.50
CA LEU A 215 -10.80 8.14 9.15
C LEU A 215 -10.80 8.46 7.65
N VAL A 216 -10.87 7.45 6.77
CA VAL A 216 -10.87 7.66 5.32
C VAL A 216 -12.03 8.57 4.86
N PRO A 217 -13.28 8.38 5.31
CA PRO A 217 -14.37 9.29 4.96
C PRO A 217 -14.13 10.73 5.42
N ILE A 218 -13.57 10.92 6.62
CA ILE A 218 -13.28 12.26 7.18
C ILE A 218 -12.19 12.94 6.36
N TYR A 219 -11.12 12.21 6.04
CA TYR A 219 -10.06 12.69 5.17
C TYR A 219 -10.59 13.08 3.79
N LEU A 220 -11.38 12.21 3.16
CA LEU A 220 -11.93 12.49 1.83
C LEU A 220 -12.90 13.67 1.85
N ASN A 221 -13.64 13.91 2.95
CA ASN A 221 -14.49 15.09 3.07
C ASN A 221 -13.72 16.40 2.90
N VAL A 222 -12.46 16.45 3.35
CA VAL A 222 -11.62 17.66 3.25
C VAL A 222 -10.69 17.67 2.04
N ALA A 223 -10.31 16.50 1.52
CA ALA A 223 -9.25 16.35 0.52
C ALA A 223 -9.73 15.75 -0.82
N ARG A 224 -11.04 15.62 -1.07
CA ARG A 224 -11.57 14.92 -2.25
C ARG A 224 -11.06 15.49 -3.58
N GLU A 225 -11.04 16.82 -3.70
CA GLU A 225 -10.70 17.51 -4.96
C GLU A 225 -9.24 17.31 -5.34
N ILE A 226 -8.35 17.16 -4.36
CA ILE A 226 -6.92 16.98 -4.56
C ILE A 226 -6.47 15.50 -4.50
N THR A 227 -7.36 14.59 -4.08
CA THR A 227 -7.05 13.16 -3.98
C THR A 227 -7.55 12.43 -5.22
N PHE A 228 -6.68 11.65 -5.85
CA PHE A 228 -7.06 10.69 -6.87
C PHE A 228 -7.40 9.35 -6.24
N ILE A 229 -8.56 8.79 -6.61
CA ILE A 229 -9.01 7.49 -6.08
C ILE A 229 -8.51 6.33 -6.96
N ASN A 230 -8.52 6.52 -8.28
CA ASN A 230 -8.09 5.54 -9.29
C ASN A 230 -7.93 6.23 -10.64
N GLY A 231 -7.48 5.50 -11.66
CA GLY A 231 -7.27 6.06 -13.00
C GLY A 231 -8.53 6.66 -13.66
N ILE A 232 -9.72 6.13 -13.38
CA ILE A 232 -10.97 6.70 -13.90
C ILE A 232 -11.25 8.06 -13.26
N ASP A 233 -10.96 8.20 -11.96
CA ASP A 233 -11.07 9.47 -11.24
C ASP A 233 -10.12 10.53 -11.80
N VAL A 234 -8.88 10.14 -12.14
CA VAL A 234 -7.91 11.03 -12.80
C VAL A 234 -8.45 11.52 -14.14
N ILE A 235 -8.93 10.61 -14.99
CA ILE A 235 -9.47 10.95 -16.32
C ILE A 235 -10.63 11.93 -16.19
N ARG A 236 -11.59 11.68 -15.29
CA ARG A 236 -12.75 12.57 -15.09
C ARG A 236 -12.34 13.97 -14.63
N LYS A 237 -11.35 14.08 -13.73
CA LYS A 237 -10.85 15.38 -13.28
C LYS A 237 -10.10 16.11 -14.40
N LEU A 238 -9.36 15.38 -15.24
CA LEU A 238 -8.68 15.94 -16.40
C LEU A 238 -9.68 16.41 -17.48
N GLU A 239 -10.73 15.63 -17.76
CA GLU A 239 -11.81 16.02 -18.66
C GLU A 239 -12.48 17.31 -18.19
N LYS A 240 -12.78 17.41 -16.88
CA LYS A 240 -13.32 18.64 -16.29
C LYS A 240 -12.35 19.81 -16.45
N TYR A 241 -11.05 19.60 -16.17
CA TYR A 241 -10.01 20.61 -16.36
C TYR A 241 -9.93 21.14 -17.80
N ILE A 242 -10.12 20.26 -18.79
CA ILE A 242 -10.19 20.63 -20.21
C ILE A 242 -11.47 21.40 -20.52
N LEU A 243 -12.63 20.93 -20.03
CA LEU A 243 -13.93 21.57 -20.25
C LEU A 243 -14.00 22.98 -19.65
N ASP A 244 -13.34 23.20 -18.51
CA ASP A 244 -13.21 24.51 -17.86
C ASP A 244 -12.28 25.47 -18.63
N GLY A 245 -11.68 25.03 -19.75
CA GLY A 245 -10.82 25.84 -20.62
C GLY A 245 -9.42 26.09 -20.04
N HIS A 246 -9.01 25.31 -19.05
CA HIS A 246 -7.71 25.50 -18.39
C HIS A 246 -6.56 24.77 -19.11
N PHE A 247 -6.88 23.77 -19.92
CA PHE A 247 -5.91 23.02 -20.72
C PHE A 247 -5.55 23.78 -22.00
N GLN A 248 -4.28 24.09 -22.18
CA GLN A 248 -3.73 24.91 -23.26
C GLN A 248 -2.67 24.12 -24.05
N THR A 249 -2.32 24.61 -25.24
CA THR A 249 -1.22 24.03 -26.04
C THR A 249 0.14 24.16 -25.37
N THR A 250 0.28 25.08 -24.42
CA THR A 250 1.46 25.28 -23.57
C THR A 250 1.44 24.47 -22.29
N THR A 251 0.37 23.72 -22.01
CA THR A 251 0.24 22.92 -20.78
C THR A 251 1.27 21.81 -20.74
N LYS A 252 2.08 21.81 -19.68
CA LYS A 252 3.06 20.78 -19.37
C LYS A 252 2.62 19.98 -18.15
N PHE A 253 3.07 18.73 -18.10
CA PHE A 253 2.80 17.82 -16.99
C PHE A 253 4.01 17.73 -16.06
N ILE A 254 3.72 17.66 -14.77
CA ILE A 254 4.71 17.48 -13.72
C ILE A 254 4.29 16.26 -12.92
N ILE A 255 5.19 15.30 -12.81
CA ILE A 255 5.00 14.10 -12.02
C ILE A 255 5.99 14.15 -10.87
N ILE A 256 5.52 14.03 -9.63
CA ILE A 256 6.35 14.01 -8.43
C ILE A 256 6.15 12.67 -7.71
N ASP A 257 7.24 11.93 -7.48
CA ASP A 257 7.30 10.67 -6.72
C ASP A 257 7.86 10.96 -5.31
N VAL A 258 7.06 10.71 -4.28
CA VAL A 258 7.49 10.84 -2.88
C VAL A 258 8.20 9.56 -2.44
N THR A 259 9.50 9.68 -2.16
CA THR A 259 10.36 8.52 -1.87
C THR A 259 10.08 7.92 -0.51
N ASP A 260 9.83 6.60 -0.48
CA ASP A 260 9.75 5.79 0.74
C ASP A 260 8.71 6.30 1.78
N LEU A 261 7.63 6.95 1.30
CA LEU A 261 6.60 7.68 2.08
C LEU A 261 6.30 7.07 3.46
N TYR A 262 5.90 5.80 3.52
CA TYR A 262 5.50 5.16 4.78
C TYR A 262 6.59 5.03 5.84
N THR A 263 7.86 5.03 5.45
CA THR A 263 8.99 4.88 6.40
C THR A 263 9.58 6.20 6.85
N ILE A 264 9.30 7.30 6.13
CA ILE A 264 9.88 8.61 6.41
C ILE A 264 8.97 9.51 7.25
N ILE A 265 7.65 9.28 7.23
CA ILE A 265 6.67 10.10 7.94
C ILE A 265 7.01 10.20 9.44
N PRO A 266 7.14 11.42 10.00
CA PRO A 266 7.31 11.60 11.43
C PRO A 266 6.01 11.30 12.15
N ARG A 267 6.05 10.39 13.13
CA ARG A 267 4.85 9.91 13.85
C ARG A 267 4.12 11.03 14.56
N GLU A 268 4.83 11.83 15.35
CA GLU A 268 4.22 12.93 16.11
C GLU A 268 3.65 14.01 15.19
N GLY A 269 4.35 14.35 14.10
CA GLY A 269 3.84 15.27 13.09
C GLY A 269 2.52 14.78 12.50
N ALA A 270 2.47 13.52 12.04
CA ALA A 270 1.26 12.93 11.47
C ALA A 270 0.10 12.81 12.46
N LEU A 271 0.40 12.45 13.72
CA LEU A 271 -0.60 12.40 14.79
C LEU A 271 -1.13 13.79 15.13
N HIS A 272 -0.29 14.82 15.15
CA HIS A 272 -0.71 16.20 15.34
C HIS A 272 -1.63 16.67 14.21
N THR A 273 -1.29 16.39 12.95
CA THR A 273 -2.15 16.70 11.80
C THR A 273 -3.49 15.96 11.89
N LEU A 274 -3.48 14.68 12.28
CA LEU A 274 -4.69 13.89 12.51
C LEU A 274 -5.58 14.53 13.57
N MET A 275 -5.01 14.94 14.71
CA MET A 275 -5.74 15.59 15.80
C MET A 275 -6.44 16.86 15.31
N ARG A 276 -5.74 17.72 14.57
CA ARG A 276 -6.33 18.93 13.97
C ARG A 276 -7.47 18.64 13.00
N ILE A 277 -7.33 17.61 12.15
CA ILE A 277 -8.42 17.21 11.24
C ILE A 277 -9.63 16.73 12.04
N LEU A 278 -9.41 15.94 13.10
CA LEU A 278 -10.49 15.45 13.96
C LEU A 278 -11.18 16.60 14.69
N GLU A 279 -10.45 17.56 15.26
CA GLU A 279 -11.03 18.73 15.93
C GLU A 279 -11.98 19.50 15.02
N LYS A 280 -11.55 19.74 13.76
CA LYS A 280 -12.35 20.46 12.75
C LYS A 280 -13.57 19.68 12.24
N ASN A 281 -13.54 18.35 12.31
CA ASN A 281 -14.57 17.47 11.73
C ASN A 281 -15.32 16.64 12.80
N SER A 282 -15.17 17.00 14.08
CA SER A 282 -15.86 16.35 15.19
C SER A 282 -17.14 17.10 15.57
N HIS A 283 -18.09 16.36 16.13
CA HIS A 283 -19.27 16.95 16.76
C HIS A 283 -19.13 16.81 18.27
N HIS A 284 -19.03 17.94 18.97
CA HIS A 284 -18.78 18.00 20.42
C HIS A 284 -17.56 17.17 20.87
N GLY A 285 -16.45 17.25 20.11
CA GLY A 285 -15.21 16.53 20.42
C GLY A 285 -15.29 15.02 20.19
N LYS A 286 -16.27 14.54 19.42
CA LYS A 286 -16.47 13.13 19.10
C LYS A 286 -16.66 12.88 17.60
N VAL A 287 -16.23 11.70 17.17
CA VAL A 287 -16.56 11.13 15.86
C VAL A 287 -17.38 9.87 16.11
N GLY A 288 -18.68 9.95 15.86
CA GLY A 288 -19.63 8.94 16.32
C GLY A 288 -19.61 8.83 17.85
N THR A 289 -19.32 7.63 18.37
CA THR A 289 -19.24 7.38 19.82
C THR A 289 -17.85 7.61 20.42
N LEU A 290 -16.82 7.77 19.59
CA LEU A 290 -15.43 7.87 20.03
C LEU A 290 -15.06 9.34 20.27
N SER A 291 -14.43 9.62 21.41
CA SER A 291 -13.75 10.90 21.63
C SER A 291 -12.50 10.99 20.76
N ILE A 292 -12.04 12.22 20.50
CA ILE A 292 -10.75 12.45 19.83
C ILE A 292 -9.62 11.74 20.59
N ASP A 293 -9.58 11.83 21.92
CA ASP A 293 -8.61 11.11 22.77
C ASP A 293 -8.62 9.59 22.53
N ALA A 294 -9.81 8.97 22.46
CA ALA A 294 -9.91 7.54 22.19
C ALA A 294 -9.31 7.17 20.82
N ILE A 295 -9.60 7.97 19.78
CA ILE A 295 -9.04 7.77 18.43
C ILE A 295 -7.52 7.92 18.45
N MET A 296 -7.01 8.94 19.15
CA MET A 296 -5.58 9.20 19.27
C MET A 296 -4.85 8.08 20.05
N ARG A 297 -5.44 7.56 21.12
CA ARG A 297 -4.91 6.39 21.85
C ARG A 297 -4.86 5.13 20.98
N MET A 298 -5.90 4.89 20.16
CA MET A 298 -5.89 3.79 19.20
C MET A 298 -4.82 3.98 18.11
N ALA A 299 -4.67 5.20 17.60
CA ALA A 299 -3.67 5.54 16.59
C ALA A 299 -2.24 5.33 17.11
N ARG A 300 -1.93 5.83 18.31
CA ARG A 300 -0.63 5.62 18.98
C ARG A 300 -0.36 4.14 19.20
N LEU A 301 -1.33 3.40 19.76
CA LEU A 301 -1.21 1.96 19.96
C LEU A 301 -0.82 1.21 18.67
N ILE A 302 -1.45 1.52 17.53
CA ILE A 302 -1.12 0.86 16.24
C ILE A 302 0.32 1.13 15.82
N LEU A 303 0.82 2.36 16.01
CA LEU A 303 2.19 2.73 15.66
C LEU A 303 3.21 2.10 16.62
N ASP A 304 2.90 2.04 17.91
CA ASP A 304 3.79 1.55 18.96
C ASP A 304 3.87 0.01 18.96
N THR A 305 2.78 -0.67 18.60
CA THR A 305 2.72 -2.14 18.55
C THR A 305 3.12 -2.70 17.17
N ASN A 306 3.78 -1.91 16.32
CA ASN A 306 4.23 -2.36 15.03
C ASN A 306 5.58 -3.11 15.12
N CYS A 307 5.52 -4.34 15.63
CA CYS A 307 6.67 -5.23 15.74
C CYS A 307 6.57 -6.41 14.78
N PHE A 308 7.72 -6.91 14.35
CA PHE A 308 7.82 -8.02 13.41
C PHE A 308 9.08 -8.86 13.62
N ALA A 309 9.04 -10.10 13.12
CA ALA A 309 10.20 -10.96 13.02
C ALA A 309 10.87 -10.82 11.64
N TYR A 310 12.20 -10.79 11.64
CA TYR A 310 13.01 -10.85 10.43
C TYR A 310 14.36 -11.51 10.75
N ASN A 311 14.78 -12.48 9.94
CA ASN A 311 16.08 -13.17 10.08
C ASN A 311 16.40 -13.60 11.53
N ASN A 312 15.47 -14.32 12.18
CA ASN A 312 15.56 -14.80 13.57
C ASN A 312 15.70 -13.70 14.64
N LYS A 313 15.44 -12.44 14.30
CA LYS A 313 15.44 -11.30 15.21
C LYS A 313 14.07 -10.64 15.24
N TYR A 314 13.83 -9.88 16.29
CA TYR A 314 12.62 -9.08 16.45
C TYR A 314 12.94 -7.60 16.26
N TYR A 315 12.06 -6.89 15.59
CA TYR A 315 12.20 -5.47 15.32
C TYR A 315 10.90 -4.75 15.68
N GLN A 316 11.05 -3.51 16.13
CA GLN A 316 9.96 -2.55 16.22
C GLN A 316 10.20 -1.48 15.16
N GLN A 317 9.17 -1.14 14.38
CA GLN A 317 9.23 0.07 13.58
C GLN A 317 9.04 1.26 14.52
N THR A 318 9.95 2.24 14.47
CA THR A 318 9.95 3.44 15.33
C THR A 318 9.73 4.73 14.55
N ARG A 319 9.94 4.72 13.23
CA ARG A 319 9.64 5.83 12.32
C ARG A 319 8.62 5.42 11.26
N GLY A 320 7.74 6.36 10.88
CA GLY A 320 6.67 6.09 9.94
C GLY A 320 5.72 4.99 10.44
N GLY A 321 5.07 4.30 9.50
CA GLY A 321 4.17 3.19 9.78
C GLY A 321 4.43 1.98 8.87
N ALA A 322 3.84 0.83 9.22
CA ALA A 322 4.03 -0.41 8.47
C ALA A 322 3.45 -0.30 7.05
N MET A 323 4.29 -0.59 6.06
CA MET A 323 3.83 -0.93 4.71
C MET A 323 3.05 -2.26 4.78
N GLY A 324 1.73 -2.16 4.94
CA GLY A 324 0.83 -3.30 5.22
C GLY A 324 -0.25 -2.99 6.26
N SER A 325 -0.07 -1.93 7.06
CA SER A 325 -1.10 -1.44 7.98
C SER A 325 -2.12 -0.56 7.25
N ALA A 326 -3.41 -0.88 7.40
CA ALA A 326 -4.49 -0.07 6.83
C ALA A 326 -4.50 1.37 7.39
N PHE A 327 -4.21 1.55 8.68
CA PHE A 327 -4.19 2.86 9.32
C PHE A 327 -3.02 3.72 8.82
N THR A 328 -1.86 3.10 8.56
CA THR A 328 -0.68 3.81 8.04
C THR A 328 -0.99 4.51 6.72
N GLN A 329 -1.81 3.92 5.85
CA GLN A 329 -2.21 4.51 4.58
C GLN A 329 -2.95 5.84 4.76
N VAL A 330 -4.00 5.85 5.60
CA VAL A 330 -4.79 7.07 5.83
C VAL A 330 -3.99 8.11 6.62
N LEU A 331 -3.15 7.67 7.57
CA LEU A 331 -2.28 8.57 8.32
C LEU A 331 -1.26 9.26 7.40
N ALA A 332 -0.68 8.54 6.44
CA ALA A 332 0.20 9.11 5.43
C ALA A 332 -0.50 10.16 4.56
N ASN A 333 -1.72 9.87 4.12
CA ASN A 333 -2.52 10.82 3.35
C ASN A 333 -2.87 12.08 4.15
N ILE A 334 -3.17 11.93 5.44
CA ILE A 334 -3.42 13.04 6.36
C ILE A 334 -2.17 13.90 6.56
N TYR A 335 -1.01 13.28 6.72
CA TYR A 335 0.25 14.01 6.85
C TYR A 335 0.59 14.77 5.56
N MET A 336 0.49 14.08 4.42
CA MET A 336 0.73 14.68 3.10
C MET A 336 -0.22 15.84 2.82
N PHE A 337 -1.46 15.79 3.31
CA PHE A 337 -2.43 16.88 3.16
C PHE A 337 -1.93 18.20 3.73
N GLU A 338 -1.25 18.19 4.86
CA GLU A 338 -0.69 19.40 5.44
C GLU A 338 0.52 19.89 4.64
N TRP A 339 1.39 18.99 4.21
CA TRP A 339 2.57 19.33 3.42
C TRP A 339 2.22 19.91 2.04
N GLU A 340 1.18 19.41 1.38
CA GLU A 340 0.83 19.77 0.01
C GLU A 340 0.06 21.10 -0.13
N GLN A 341 -0.25 21.80 0.97
CA GLN A 341 -1.09 23.00 0.94
C GLN A 341 -0.54 24.12 0.06
N ASP A 342 0.78 24.33 0.06
CA ASP A 342 1.38 25.39 -0.73
C ASP A 342 1.37 25.07 -2.22
N LEU A 343 1.62 23.81 -2.59
CA LEU A 343 1.48 23.33 -3.97
C LEU A 343 0.03 23.50 -4.45
N ILE A 344 -0.95 23.15 -3.63
CA ILE A 344 -2.37 23.33 -3.96
C ILE A 344 -2.71 24.81 -4.14
N LYS A 345 -2.25 25.67 -3.23
CA LYS A 345 -2.50 27.11 -3.29
C LYS A 345 -1.91 27.70 -4.56
N HIS A 346 -0.67 27.38 -4.88
CA HIS A 346 -0.02 27.78 -6.13
C HIS A 346 -0.83 27.32 -7.35
N GLN A 347 -1.20 26.03 -7.42
CA GLN A 347 -1.98 25.47 -8.53
C GLN A 347 -3.35 26.15 -8.68
N THR A 348 -4.00 26.49 -7.56
CA THR A 348 -5.28 27.22 -7.56
C THR A 348 -5.14 28.63 -8.17
N VAL A 349 -4.09 29.36 -7.79
CA VAL A 349 -3.80 30.71 -8.33
C VAL A 349 -3.60 30.67 -9.85
N HIS A 350 -2.91 29.66 -10.34
CA HIS A 350 -2.60 29.50 -11.77
C HIS A 350 -3.67 28.75 -12.57
N LYS A 351 -4.82 28.42 -11.96
CA LYS A 351 -5.88 27.59 -12.57
C LYS A 351 -5.30 26.31 -13.19
N ALA A 352 -4.39 25.68 -12.46
CA ALA A 352 -3.69 24.49 -12.87
C ALA A 352 -4.15 23.29 -12.00
N MET A 353 -4.00 22.09 -12.55
CA MET A 353 -4.51 20.88 -11.95
C MET A 353 -3.51 20.37 -10.92
N TYR A 354 -4.01 19.98 -9.75
CA TYR A 354 -3.25 19.24 -8.74
C TYR A 354 -4.01 17.96 -8.39
N GLY A 355 -3.32 16.85 -8.29
CA GLY A 355 -3.87 15.69 -7.60
C GLY A 355 -2.83 14.66 -7.21
N ARG A 356 -3.10 13.95 -6.12
CA ARG A 356 -2.21 12.93 -5.55
C ARG A 356 -2.89 11.57 -5.46
N TYR A 357 -2.18 10.54 -5.91
CA TYR A 357 -2.48 9.13 -5.67
C TYR A 357 -1.40 8.53 -4.76
N ILE A 358 -1.65 8.50 -3.45
CA ILE A 358 -0.72 7.97 -2.45
C ILE A 358 0.63 8.72 -2.48
N ASP A 359 1.65 8.15 -3.11
CA ASP A 359 3.03 8.64 -3.25
C ASP A 359 3.28 9.35 -4.59
N ASP A 360 2.38 9.20 -5.57
CA ASP A 360 2.45 9.85 -6.87
C ASP A 360 1.62 11.14 -6.87
N ILE A 361 2.24 12.28 -7.19
CA ILE A 361 1.55 13.56 -7.40
C ILE A 361 1.63 13.90 -8.90
N PHE A 362 0.52 14.42 -9.41
CA PHE A 362 0.38 14.92 -10.76
C PHE A 362 -0.05 16.39 -10.70
N MET A 363 0.68 17.22 -11.44
CA MET A 363 0.38 18.65 -11.57
C MET A 363 0.43 19.06 -13.03
N THR A 364 -0.29 20.14 -13.37
CA THR A 364 -0.11 20.83 -14.65
C THR A 364 0.53 22.19 -14.45
N THR A 365 1.09 22.75 -15.51
CA THR A 365 1.54 24.15 -15.51
C THR A 365 1.48 24.72 -16.92
N ASN A 366 1.16 26.01 -17.02
CA ASN A 366 1.30 26.80 -18.25
C ASN A 366 2.47 27.82 -18.13
N GLN A 367 3.21 27.77 -17.02
CA GLN A 367 4.32 28.67 -16.73
C GLN A 367 5.62 28.21 -17.42
N ILE A 368 6.61 29.10 -17.46
CA ILE A 368 7.93 28.77 -18.00
C ILE A 368 8.60 27.74 -17.08
N ILE A 369 9.33 26.78 -17.66
CA ILE A 369 9.91 25.65 -16.92
C ILE A 369 10.80 26.12 -15.75
N ASP A 370 11.55 27.19 -15.92
CA ASP A 370 12.49 27.64 -14.88
C ASP A 370 11.78 28.28 -13.68
N GLU A 371 10.58 28.85 -13.89
CA GLU A 371 9.74 29.39 -12.80
C GLU A 371 9.08 28.26 -12.00
N ILE A 372 8.73 27.14 -12.63
CA ILE A 372 8.02 26.05 -11.93
C ILE A 372 8.97 25.10 -11.19
N LYS A 373 10.25 25.03 -11.56
CA LYS A 373 11.23 24.14 -10.89
C LYS A 373 11.43 24.47 -9.42
N THR A 374 11.31 25.74 -9.04
CA THR A 374 11.48 26.19 -7.66
C THR A 374 10.36 25.66 -6.75
N GLU A 375 9.15 25.47 -7.27
CA GLU A 375 7.98 25.10 -6.46
C GLU A 375 8.08 23.69 -5.82
N PRO A 376 8.35 22.59 -6.55
CA PRO A 376 8.61 21.29 -5.93
C PRO A 376 9.80 21.32 -4.97
N GLU A 377 10.87 22.05 -5.31
CA GLU A 377 12.08 22.15 -4.48
C GLU A 377 11.80 22.87 -3.15
N GLU A 378 11.08 23.99 -3.19
CA GLU A 378 10.64 24.72 -2.00
C GLU A 378 9.71 23.88 -1.14
N ALA A 379 8.76 23.15 -1.75
CA ALA A 379 7.89 22.23 -1.02
C ALA A 379 8.70 21.12 -0.32
N ALA A 380 9.69 20.54 -1.00
CA ALA A 380 10.57 19.53 -0.41
C ALA A 380 11.39 20.10 0.76
N ASN A 381 11.86 21.34 0.66
CA ASN A 381 12.67 21.98 1.70
C ASN A 381 11.88 22.35 2.97
N LYS A 382 10.55 22.41 2.92
CA LYS A 382 9.69 22.69 4.09
C LYS A 382 9.65 21.55 5.11
N ASP A 383 9.89 20.33 4.66
CA ASP A 383 9.91 19.16 5.54
C ASP A 383 11.10 18.25 5.20
N ILE A 384 12.10 18.27 6.09
CA ILE A 384 13.32 17.45 5.99
C ILE A 384 13.04 15.94 5.88
N ASN A 385 11.84 15.48 6.27
CA ASN A 385 11.45 14.09 6.15
C ASN A 385 11.01 13.73 4.73
N ILE A 386 10.43 14.67 3.98
CA ILE A 386 9.88 14.43 2.65
C ILE A 386 10.98 14.57 1.61
N LYS A 387 11.16 13.51 0.82
CA LYS A 387 12.08 13.48 -0.31
C LYS A 387 11.29 13.22 -1.57
N ILE A 388 11.48 14.06 -2.57
CA ILE A 388 10.77 13.96 -3.83
C ILE A 388 11.74 13.74 -4.99
N HIS A 389 11.26 13.06 -6.02
CA HIS A 389 11.82 13.10 -7.36
C HIS A 389 10.74 13.63 -8.29
N TYR A 390 11.07 14.52 -9.21
CA TYR A 390 10.09 15.03 -10.16
C TYR A 390 10.61 15.06 -11.57
N GLU A 391 9.68 14.91 -12.51
CA GLU A 391 9.91 14.99 -13.95
C GLU A 391 8.90 15.97 -14.55
N ILE A 392 9.35 16.82 -15.47
CA ILE A 392 8.51 17.77 -16.20
C ILE A 392 8.52 17.34 -17.67
N ASP A 393 7.34 17.18 -18.25
CA ASP A 393 7.20 16.89 -19.68
C ASP A 393 7.70 18.10 -20.49
N THR A 394 8.72 17.89 -21.33
CA THR A 394 9.44 18.96 -22.05
C THR A 394 8.92 19.18 -23.45
#